data_AF-Q1QBT2-F1
#
_entry.id   AF-Q1QBT2-F1
#
_cell.length_a   1.000
_cell.length_b   1.000
_cell.length_c   1.000
_cell.angle_alpha   90.00
_cell.angle_beta   90.00
_cell.angle_gamma   90.00
#
_symmetry.space_group_name_H-M   'P 1'
#
loop_
_entity.id
_entity.type
_entity.pdbx_description
1 polymer ?
#
loop_
_entity_poly.entity_id
_entity_poly.type
_entity_poly.pdbx_seq_one_letter_code
_entity_poly.pdbx_strand_id
1 'polypeptide(L)'
;MTTPIRKRKKAAPKTFKAAYDILKTNAAELQQQDEPDIDNLMTTVEESIAAYHICETRINAVQQALDAAFSEENKTVASES
;
A
#
# COMPACT_ATOMS: atom_id res chain seq x y z
N MET A 1 -13.17 40.17 -10.05
CA MET A 1 -12.52 39.48 -8.91
C MET A 1 -12.42 38.01 -9.26
N THR A 2 -11.22 37.51 -9.55
CA THR A 2 -11.00 36.11 -9.95
C THR A 2 -10.56 35.30 -8.73
N THR A 3 -11.39 34.32 -8.34
CA THR A 3 -11.16 33.44 -7.20
C THR A 3 -10.05 32.43 -7.50
N PRO A 4 -9.06 32.22 -6.62
CA PRO A 4 -8.00 31.24 -6.87
C PRO A 4 -8.52 29.82 -6.63
N ILE A 5 -8.45 28.97 -7.65
CA ILE A 5 -8.77 27.54 -7.55
C ILE A 5 -7.62 26.87 -6.79
N ARG A 6 -7.85 26.51 -5.52
CA ARG A 6 -6.90 25.79 -4.68
C ARG A 6 -6.75 24.36 -5.22
N LYS A 7 -5.65 24.06 -5.93
CA LYS A 7 -5.27 22.70 -6.31
C LYS A 7 -5.14 21.86 -5.04
N ARG A 8 -6.03 20.87 -4.86
CA ARG A 8 -5.97 19.94 -3.73
C ARG A 8 -4.75 19.04 -3.90
N LYS A 9 -3.83 19.04 -2.92
CA LYS A 9 -2.78 18.01 -2.81
C LYS A 9 -3.48 16.63 -2.78
N LYS A 10 -3.05 15.71 -3.65
CA LYS A 10 -3.53 14.33 -3.67
C LYS A 10 -3.25 13.71 -2.30
N ALA A 11 -4.27 13.19 -1.62
CA ALA A 11 -4.12 12.55 -0.32
C ALA A 11 -3.47 11.16 -0.51
N ALA A 12 -2.65 10.74 0.45
CA ALA A 12 -2.01 9.43 0.43
C ALA A 12 -3.05 8.29 0.33
N PRO A 13 -2.75 7.21 -0.43
CA PRO A 13 -3.63 6.05 -0.55
C PRO A 13 -3.89 5.43 0.85
N LYS A 14 -5.12 4.98 1.12
CA LYS A 14 -5.50 4.40 2.43
C LYS A 14 -5.82 2.91 2.39
N THR A 15 -5.94 2.34 1.19
CA THR A 15 -6.38 0.97 0.94
C THR A 15 -5.27 0.16 0.30
N PHE A 16 -5.24 -1.15 0.54
CA PHE A 16 -4.30 -2.07 -0.11
C PHE A 16 -4.33 -1.91 -1.65
N LYS A 17 -5.51 -1.98 -2.27
CA LYS A 17 -5.66 -1.91 -3.73
C LYS A 17 -5.03 -0.65 -4.32
N ALA A 18 -5.40 0.53 -3.82
CA ALA A 18 -4.84 1.79 -4.30
C ALA A 18 -3.31 1.89 -4.11
N ALA A 19 -2.78 1.41 -3.00
CA ALA A 19 -1.33 1.39 -2.77
C ALA A 19 -0.61 0.40 -3.69
N TYR A 20 -1.20 -0.78 -3.91
CA TYR A 20 -0.67 -1.78 -4.84
C TYR A 20 -0.66 -1.29 -6.29
N ASP A 21 -1.71 -0.57 -6.71
CA ASP A 21 -1.78 0.03 -8.04
C ASP A 21 -0.68 1.07 -8.27
N ILE A 22 -0.35 1.88 -7.24
CA ILE A 22 0.76 2.84 -7.28
C ILE A 22 2.10 2.10 -7.40
N LEU A 23 2.34 1.10 -6.55
CA LEU A 23 3.53 0.26 -6.61
C LEU A 23 3.75 -0.36 -7.98
N LYS A 24 2.69 -0.91 -8.57
CA LYS A 24 2.72 -1.52 -9.90
C LYS A 24 3.02 -0.50 -10.99
N THR A 25 2.43 0.68 -10.90
CA THR A 25 2.64 1.77 -11.87
C THR A 25 4.08 2.26 -11.82
N ASN A 26 4.58 2.61 -10.63
CA ASN A 26 5.93 3.11 -10.45
C ASN A 26 6.98 2.07 -10.86
N ALA A 27 6.75 0.79 -10.53
CA ALA A 27 7.64 -0.29 -10.98
C ALA A 27 7.67 -0.43 -12.51
N ALA A 28 6.53 -0.30 -13.18
CA ALA A 28 6.47 -0.35 -14.63
C ALA A 28 7.19 0.85 -15.26
N GLU A 29 6.99 2.06 -14.73
CA GLU A 29 7.68 3.27 -15.19
C GLU A 29 9.19 3.14 -15.05
N LEU A 30 9.69 2.69 -13.89
CA LEU A 30 11.12 2.49 -13.66
C LEU A 30 11.74 1.40 -14.55
N GLN A 31 10.96 0.39 -14.96
CA GLN A 31 11.43 -0.69 -15.84
C GLN A 31 11.44 -0.31 -17.31
N GLN A 32 10.54 0.58 -17.73
CA GLN A 32 10.33 0.95 -19.14
C GLN A 32 11.15 2.16 -19.57
N GLN A 33 11.73 2.91 -18.64
CA GLN A 33 12.58 4.06 -18.95
C GLN A 33 13.95 3.61 -19.48
N ASP A 34 14.24 3.91 -20.75
CA ASP A 34 15.56 3.71 -21.37
C ASP A 34 16.62 4.64 -20.76
N GLU A 35 16.23 5.87 -20.40
CA GLU A 35 17.07 6.85 -19.70
C GLU A 35 16.37 7.27 -18.41
N PRO A 36 17.01 7.14 -17.23
CA PRO A 36 16.36 7.41 -15.95
C PRO A 36 16.12 8.90 -15.75
N ASP A 37 14.89 9.25 -15.35
CA ASP A 37 14.54 10.61 -14.91
C ASP A 37 15.11 10.87 -13.51
N ILE A 38 16.38 11.26 -13.45
CA ILE A 38 17.13 11.49 -12.20
C ILE A 38 16.44 12.53 -11.30
N ASP A 39 15.83 13.56 -11.88
CA ASP A 39 15.20 14.63 -11.12
C ASP A 39 13.98 14.14 -10.34
N ASN A 40 13.22 13.18 -10.90
CA ASN A 40 12.02 12.63 -10.27
C ASN A 40 12.22 11.22 -9.67
N LEU A 41 13.40 10.62 -9.85
CA LEU A 41 13.68 9.26 -9.39
C LEU A 41 13.46 9.11 -7.89
N MET A 42 13.99 10.04 -7.08
CA MET A 42 13.85 9.98 -5.63
C MET A 42 12.38 10.09 -5.20
N THR A 43 11.60 10.98 -5.85
CA THR A 43 10.17 11.14 -5.56
C THR A 43 9.40 9.85 -5.87
N THR A 44 9.69 9.22 -6.99
CA THR A 44 9.06 7.94 -7.40
C THR A 44 9.39 6.82 -6.42
N VAL A 45 10.63 6.75 -5.95
CA VAL A 45 11.07 5.76 -4.95
C VAL A 45 10.40 6.00 -3.60
N GLU A 46 10.34 7.25 -3.13
CA GLU A 46 9.66 7.60 -1.87
C GLU A 46 8.17 7.26 -1.90
N GLU A 47 7.48 7.56 -3.01
CA GLU A 47 6.07 7.20 -3.20
C GLU A 47 5.89 5.67 -3.20
N SER A 48 6.81 4.94 -3.82
CA SER A 48 6.80 3.47 -3.85
C SER A 48 7.00 2.86 -2.46
N ILE A 49 7.92 3.42 -1.65
CA ILE A 49 8.14 2.99 -0.26
C ILE A 49 6.90 3.26 0.60
N ALA A 50 6.29 4.44 0.46
CA ALA A 50 5.07 4.77 1.18
C ALA A 50 3.91 3.81 0.83
N ALA A 51 3.74 3.51 -0.46
CA ALA A 51 2.75 2.53 -0.94
C ALA A 51 3.04 1.12 -0.40
N TYR A 52 4.32 0.71 -0.38
CA TYR A 52 4.74 -0.58 0.17
C TYR A 52 4.37 -0.76 1.63
N HIS A 53 4.63 0.23 2.49
CA HIS A 53 4.29 0.12 3.91
C HIS A 53 2.79 -0.03 4.15
N ILE A 54 1.94 0.57 3.32
CA ILE A 54 0.49 0.37 3.38
C ILE A 54 0.14 -1.06 3.00
N CYS A 55 0.73 -1.59 1.91
CA CYS A 55 0.53 -2.97 1.49
C CYS A 55 0.92 -3.95 2.60
N GLU A 56 2.13 -3.80 3.14
CA GLU A 56 2.68 -4.59 4.24
C GLU A 56 1.76 -4.56 5.47
N THR A 57 1.37 -3.37 5.93
CA THR A 57 0.49 -3.20 7.10
C THR A 57 -0.83 -3.94 6.92
N ARG A 58 -1.43 -3.88 5.72
CA ARG A 58 -2.70 -4.55 5.44
C ARG A 58 -2.55 -6.06 5.37
N ILE A 59 -1.46 -6.57 4.78
CA ILE A 59 -1.17 -8.01 4.75
C ILE A 59 -0.97 -8.54 6.17
N ASN A 60 -0.17 -7.84 6.99
CA ASN A 60 0.08 -8.24 8.38
C ASN A 60 -1.20 -8.28 9.21
N ALA A 61 -2.10 -7.29 9.04
CA ALA A 61 -3.39 -7.29 9.72
C ALA A 61 -4.29 -8.47 9.29
N VAL A 62 -4.26 -8.84 8.00
CA VAL A 62 -4.98 -10.02 7.51
C VAL A 62 -4.39 -11.30 8.11
N GLN A 63 -3.06 -11.44 8.12
CA GLN A 63 -2.40 -12.60 8.71
C GLN A 63 -2.79 -12.77 10.19
N GLN A 64 -2.71 -11.69 10.97
CA GLN A 64 -3.11 -11.70 12.38
C GLN A 64 -4.58 -12.10 12.58
N ALA A 65 -5.48 -11.62 11.73
CA ALA A 65 -6.89 -11.97 11.81
C ALA A 65 -7.14 -13.46 11.50
N LEU A 66 -6.43 -14.02 10.52
CA LEU A 66 -6.50 -15.44 10.19
C LEU A 66 -5.92 -16.31 11.31
N ASP A 67 -4.76 -15.95 11.84
CA ASP A 67 -4.12 -16.66 12.94
C ASP A 67 -5.02 -16.69 14.19
N ALA A 68 -5.68 -15.57 14.50
CA ALA A 68 -6.65 -15.49 15.59
C ALA A 68 -7.88 -16.37 15.35
N ALA A 69 -8.46 -16.35 14.14
CA ALA A 69 -9.62 -17.16 13.80
C ALA A 69 -9.35 -18.67 13.95
N PHE A 70 -8.20 -19.15 13.45
CA PHE A 70 -7.82 -20.55 13.54
C PHE A 70 -7.40 -20.97 14.95
N SER A 71 -6.80 -20.06 15.73
CA SER A 71 -6.43 -20.34 17.12
C SER A 71 -7.65 -20.50 18.03
N GLU A 72 -8.70 -19.69 17.80
CA GLU A 72 -9.95 -19.79 18.56
C GLU A 72 -10.74 -21.05 18.16
N GLU A 73 -10.77 -21.42 16.87
CA GLU A 73 -11.36 -22.69 16.41
C GLU A 73 -10.73 -23.90 17.12
N ASN A 74 -9.40 -23.94 17.23
CA ASN A 74 -8.67 -25.01 17.90
C ASN A 74 -8.94 -25.07 19.43
N LYS A 75 -9.26 -23.94 20.08
CA LYS A 75 -9.65 -23.93 21.49
C LYS A 75 -11.06 -24.44 21.72
N THR A 76 -12.01 -24.11 20.86
CA THR A 76 -13.39 -24.61 20.96
C THR A 76 -13.45 -26.14 20.89
N VAL A 77 -12.67 -26.76 19.99
CA VAL A 77 -12.63 -28.22 19.85
C VAL A 77 -11.99 -28.91 21.07
N ALA A 78 -11.01 -28.26 21.72
CA ALA A 78 -10.34 -28.81 22.90
C ALA A 78 -11.16 -28.72 24.20
N SER A 79 -12.20 -27.86 24.26
CA SER A 79 -13.08 -27.73 25.43
C SER A 79 -14.32 -28.61 25.41
N GLU A 80 -14.58 -29.30 24.29
CA GLU A 80 -15.73 -30.19 24.10
C GLU A 80 -15.36 -31.69 24.15
N SER A 81 -14.09 -32.02 24.46
CA SER A 81 -13.59 -33.41 24.63
C SER A 81 -13.28 -33.75 26.09
#